data_AF-A0AA41JKX1-F1
#
_entry.id   AF-A0AA41JKX1-F1
#
_cell.length_a   1.000
_cell.length_b   1.000
_cell.length_c   1.000
_cell.angle_alpha   90.00
_cell.angle_beta   90.00
_cell.angle_gamma   90.00
#
_symmetry.space_group_name_H-M   'P 1'
#
loop_
_entity.id
_entity.type
_entity.pdbx_description
1 polymer ?
#
loop_
_entity_poly.entity_id
_entity_poly.type
_entity_poly.pdbx_seq_one_letter_code
_entity_poly.pdbx_strand_id
1 'polypeptide(L)'
;MKSLVATAAAAVLLAAPALSFAQAAKSPVTRAQVLQELYDLESVGYNPALGDVGNYPDDIMAAQERLAAKRLAEHKAVQSGYGPAGAGATESGVAAKPAL
;
A
#
# COMPACT_ATOMS: atom_id res chain seq x y z
N MET A 1 49.92 -19.14 22.97
CA MET A 1 49.35 -19.39 21.63
C MET A 1 48.10 -20.28 21.60
N LYS A 2 47.68 -20.95 22.70
CA LYS A 2 46.42 -21.73 22.73
C LYS A 2 45.21 -20.94 23.25
N SER A 3 45.46 -19.91 24.05
CA SER A 3 44.44 -19.02 24.64
C SER A 3 43.76 -18.10 23.62
N LEU A 4 44.52 -17.59 22.64
CA LEU A 4 43.98 -16.71 21.59
C LEU A 4 43.00 -17.43 20.65
N VAL A 5 43.23 -18.72 20.40
CA VAL A 5 42.34 -19.56 19.58
C VAL A 5 41.03 -19.84 20.33
N ALA A 6 41.10 -20.09 21.64
CA ALA A 6 39.92 -20.32 22.47
C ALA A 6 39.03 -19.07 22.60
N THR A 7 39.62 -17.88 22.74
CA THR A 7 38.86 -16.62 22.83
C THR A 7 38.24 -16.22 21.51
N ALA A 8 38.90 -16.48 20.37
CA ALA A 8 38.32 -16.24 19.04
C ALA A 8 37.11 -17.17 18.78
N ALA A 9 37.19 -18.44 19.18
CA ALA A 9 36.08 -19.38 19.03
C ALA A 9 34.85 -19.00 19.88
N ALA A 10 35.04 -18.49 21.09
CA ALA A 10 33.95 -18.05 21.96
C ALA A 10 33.22 -16.80 21.42
N ALA A 11 33.93 -15.88 20.76
CA ALA A 11 33.33 -14.70 20.15
C ALA A 11 32.40 -15.03 18.96
N VAL A 12 32.75 -16.06 18.18
CA VAL A 12 31.92 -16.53 17.05
C VAL A 12 30.63 -17.20 17.53
N LEU A 13 30.66 -17.91 18.65
CA LEU A 13 29.47 -18.56 19.23
C LEU A 13 28.46 -17.55 19.80
N LEU A 14 28.92 -16.39 20.29
CA LEU A 14 28.03 -15.34 20.83
C LEU A 14 27.37 -14.47 19.74
N ALA A 15 27.84 -14.50 18.50
CA ALA A 15 27.24 -13.79 17.36
C ALA A 15 26.16 -14.62 16.62
N ALA A 16 25.95 -15.89 17.00
CA ALA A 16 25.12 -16.84 16.27
C ALA A 16 23.60 -16.54 16.24
N PRO A 17 22.94 -16.00 17.29
CA PRO A 17 21.47 -15.89 17.27
C PRO A 17 20.94 -14.59 16.64
N ALA A 18 21.71 -13.87 15.81
CA ALA A 18 21.23 -12.63 15.18
C ALA A 18 20.43 -12.83 13.87
N LEU A 19 20.43 -14.04 13.29
CA LEU A 19 19.78 -14.33 12.00
C LEU A 19 18.54 -15.22 12.13
N SER A 20 18.19 -15.71 13.33
CA SER A 20 16.95 -16.45 13.55
C SER A 20 15.80 -15.47 13.75
N PHE A 21 15.37 -14.83 12.67
CA PHE A 21 14.13 -14.08 12.63
C PHE A 21 12.93 -15.04 12.64
N ALA A 22 12.70 -15.69 13.79
CA ALA A 22 11.43 -16.34 14.10
C ALA A 22 10.48 -15.38 14.84
N GLN A 23 11.02 -14.28 15.38
CA GLN A 23 10.23 -13.22 15.97
C GLN A 23 9.53 -12.50 14.81
N ALA A 24 8.29 -12.90 14.52
CA ALA A 24 7.40 -12.17 13.65
C ALA A 24 7.22 -10.76 14.20
N ALA A 25 8.13 -9.85 13.83
CA ALA A 25 8.04 -8.43 14.13
C ALA A 25 6.82 -7.77 13.45
N LYS A 26 6.11 -8.54 12.62
CA LYS A 26 4.89 -8.15 11.94
C LYS A 26 3.72 -8.75 12.69
N SER A 27 2.76 -7.91 13.08
CA SER A 27 1.48 -8.34 13.63
C SER A 27 0.90 -9.46 12.76
N PRO A 28 0.38 -10.54 13.36
CA PRO A 28 -0.20 -11.62 12.61
C PRO A 28 -1.34 -11.10 11.75
N VAL A 29 -1.37 -11.51 10.48
CA VAL A 29 -2.48 -11.19 9.59
C VAL A 29 -3.74 -11.83 10.15
N THR A 30 -4.80 -11.04 10.30
CA THR A 30 -6.07 -11.55 10.81
C THR A 30 -6.87 -12.21 9.69
N ARG A 31 -7.70 -13.20 10.04
CA ARG A 31 -8.64 -13.80 9.06
C ARG A 31 -9.52 -12.75 8.40
N ALA A 32 -9.91 -11.71 9.14
CA ALA A 32 -10.69 -10.61 8.60
C ALA A 32 -9.92 -9.82 7.53
N GLN A 33 -8.62 -9.56 7.73
CA GLN A 33 -7.77 -8.89 6.72
C GLN A 33 -7.64 -9.71 5.45
N VAL A 34 -7.40 -11.02 5.55
CA VAL A 34 -7.30 -11.91 4.36
C VAL A 34 -8.61 -11.88 3.56
N LEU A 35 -9.75 -11.95 4.24
CA LEU A 35 -11.05 -11.90 3.56
C LEU A 35 -11.27 -10.55 2.86
N GLN A 36 -10.90 -9.44 3.50
CA GLN A 36 -10.97 -8.13 2.85
C GLN A 36 -10.09 -8.06 1.60
N GLU A 37 -8.85 -8.56 1.68
CA GLU A 37 -7.95 -8.60 0.53
C GLU A 37 -8.50 -9.46 -0.62
N LEU A 38 -9.14 -10.59 -0.30
CA LEU A 38 -9.81 -11.42 -1.30
C LEU A 38 -10.99 -10.71 -1.95
N TYR A 39 -11.85 -10.04 -1.19
CA TYR A 39 -12.96 -9.26 -1.75
C TYR A 39 -12.46 -8.14 -2.67
N ASP A 40 -11.36 -7.48 -2.30
CA ASP A 40 -10.74 -6.45 -3.14
C ASP A 40 -10.25 -7.03 -4.47
N LEU A 41 -9.60 -8.19 -4.46
CA LEU A 41 -9.14 -8.88 -5.66
C LEU A 41 -10.32 -9.39 -6.51
N GLU A 42 -11.36 -9.95 -5.89
CA GLU A 42 -12.59 -10.35 -6.57
C GLU A 42 -13.29 -9.16 -7.24
N SER A 43 -13.22 -7.97 -6.63
CA SER A 43 -13.79 -6.74 -7.19
C SER A 43 -13.14 -6.29 -8.51
N VAL A 44 -11.97 -6.85 -8.85
CA VAL A 44 -11.26 -6.62 -10.12
C VAL A 44 -11.15 -7.88 -10.98
N GLY A 45 -11.98 -8.89 -10.66
CA GLY A 45 -12.16 -10.09 -11.48
C GLY A 45 -11.21 -11.26 -11.16
N TYR A 46 -10.52 -11.24 -10.02
CA TYR A 46 -9.78 -12.42 -9.56
C TYR A 46 -10.73 -13.51 -9.05
N ASN A 47 -10.45 -14.78 -9.35
CA ASN A 47 -11.23 -15.91 -8.83
C ASN A 47 -10.33 -16.84 -8.00
N PRO A 48 -10.37 -16.75 -6.66
CA PRO A 48 -9.55 -17.61 -5.79
C PRO A 48 -9.99 -19.08 -5.83
N ALA A 49 -11.21 -19.40 -6.27
CA ALA A 49 -11.72 -20.77 -6.33
C ALA A 49 -11.06 -21.61 -7.43
N LEU A 50 -10.31 -20.99 -8.35
CA LEU A 50 -9.57 -21.71 -9.38
C LEU A 50 -8.38 -22.50 -8.81
N GLY A 51 -7.78 -22.10 -7.68
CA GLY A 51 -6.65 -22.81 -7.09
C GLY A 51 -5.59 -23.19 -8.14
N ASP A 52 -5.26 -24.49 -8.23
CA ASP A 52 -4.26 -25.03 -9.16
C ASP A 52 -4.70 -25.08 -10.63
N VAL A 53 -6.00 -24.88 -10.94
CA VAL A 53 -6.46 -24.81 -12.34
C VAL A 53 -6.31 -23.40 -12.94
N GLY A 54 -6.01 -22.41 -12.11
CA GLY A 54 -5.66 -21.05 -12.55
C GLY A 54 -4.20 -20.93 -13.00
N ASN A 55 -3.87 -19.83 -13.66
CA ASN A 55 -2.50 -19.55 -14.09
C ASN A 55 -1.75 -18.79 -12.98
N TYR A 56 -1.49 -19.47 -11.86
CA TYR A 56 -0.71 -18.90 -10.76
C TYR A 56 0.79 -18.87 -11.13
N PRO A 57 1.51 -17.75 -10.91
CA PRO A 57 1.08 -16.53 -10.21
C PRO A 57 0.56 -15.40 -11.12
N ASP A 58 0.55 -15.56 -12.44
CA ASP A 58 0.23 -14.47 -13.38
C ASP A 58 -1.18 -13.87 -13.15
N ASP A 59 -2.18 -14.71 -12.86
CA ASP A 59 -3.56 -14.26 -12.64
C ASP A 59 -3.69 -13.33 -11.43
N ILE A 60 -2.99 -13.64 -10.33
CA ILE A 60 -3.02 -12.81 -9.12
C ILE A 60 -2.22 -11.53 -9.33
N MET A 61 -1.11 -11.56 -10.08
CA MET A 61 -0.35 -10.35 -10.42
C MET A 61 -1.17 -9.39 -11.30
N ALA A 62 -1.83 -9.91 -12.33
CA ALA A 62 -2.70 -9.11 -13.19
C ALA A 62 -3.89 -8.51 -12.42
N ALA A 63 -4.46 -9.25 -11.47
CA ALA A 63 -5.50 -8.73 -10.58
C ALA A 63 -4.97 -7.61 -9.67
N GLN A 64 -3.78 -7.77 -9.08
CA GLN A 64 -3.17 -6.73 -8.24
C GLN A 64 -2.92 -5.43 -9.01
N GLU A 65 -2.48 -5.50 -10.27
CA GLU A 65 -2.32 -4.33 -11.13
C GLU A 65 -3.65 -3.61 -11.37
N ARG A 66 -4.72 -4.35 -11.70
CA ARG A 66 -6.07 -3.77 -11.87
C ARG A 66 -6.57 -3.13 -10.58
N LEU A 67 -6.33 -3.76 -9.43
CA LEU A 67 -6.70 -3.24 -8.12
C LEU A 67 -5.94 -1.94 -7.80
N ALA A 68 -4.65 -1.88 -8.09
CA ALA A 68 -3.86 -0.67 -7.94
C ALA A 68 -4.40 0.46 -8.83
N ALA A 69 -4.72 0.16 -10.09
CA ALA A 69 -5.33 1.13 -11.01
C ALA A 69 -6.70 1.62 -10.52
N LYS A 70 -7.55 0.73 -10.01
CA LYS A 70 -8.86 1.06 -9.41
C LYS A 70 -8.69 2.00 -8.22
N ARG A 71 -7.81 1.66 -7.26
CA ARG A 71 -7.55 2.51 -6.09
C ARG A 71 -7.03 3.89 -6.48
N LEU A 72 -6.12 3.96 -7.46
CA LEU A 72 -5.63 5.24 -7.99
C LEU A 72 -6.76 6.08 -8.60
N ALA A 73 -7.68 5.46 -9.35
CA ALA A 73 -8.84 6.15 -9.90
C ALA A 73 -9.79 6.66 -8.81
N GLU A 74 -10.08 5.84 -7.80
CA GLU A 74 -10.89 6.22 -6.64
C GLU A 74 -10.25 7.39 -5.86
N HIS A 75 -8.94 7.33 -5.60
CA HIS A 75 -8.22 8.43 -4.97
C HIS A 75 -8.31 9.73 -5.78
N LYS A 76 -8.16 9.65 -7.11
CA LYS A 76 -8.34 10.83 -7.98
C LYS A 76 -9.77 11.36 -7.94
N ALA A 77 -10.78 10.50 -7.94
CA ALA A 77 -12.18 10.90 -7.87
C ALA A 77 -12.49 11.63 -6.56
N VAL A 78 -11.96 11.15 -5.43
CA VAL A 78 -12.08 11.83 -4.12
C VAL A 78 -11.40 13.19 -4.14
N GLN A 79 -10.20 13.31 -4.72
CA GLN A 79 -9.50 14.59 -4.84
C GLN A 79 -10.23 15.57 -5.76
N SER A 80 -10.84 15.10 -6.85
CA SER A 80 -11.65 15.94 -7.75
C SER A 80 -13.03 16.32 -7.17
N GLY A 81 -13.56 15.51 -6.25
CA GLY A 81 -14.85 15.74 -5.59
C GLY A 81 -14.80 16.89 -4.58
N TYR A 82 -13.63 17.17 -4.03
CA TYR A 82 -13.32 18.45 -3.39
C TYR A 82 -12.91 19.44 -4.49
N GLY A 83 -13.89 20.03 -5.18
CA GLY A 83 -13.64 21.04 -6.21
C GLY A 83 -12.74 22.20 -5.70
N PRO A 84 -12.03 22.92 -6.59
CA PRO A 84 -11.26 24.09 -6.17
C PRO A 84 -12.21 25.02 -5.41
N ALA A 85 -11.79 25.53 -4.24
CA ALA A 85 -12.55 26.57 -3.54
C ALA A 85 -12.87 27.66 -4.57
N GLY A 86 -14.15 27.77 -4.95
CA GLY A 86 -14.57 28.68 -6.00
C GLY A 86 -14.03 30.06 -5.67
N ALA A 87 -13.16 30.61 -6.53
CA ALA A 87 -12.66 31.95 -6.35
C ALA A 87 -13.88 32.87 -6.25
N GLY A 88 -14.08 33.47 -5.07
CA GLY A 88 -15.16 34.43 -4.87
C GLY A 88 -15.03 35.52 -5.91
N ALA A 89 -16.01 35.63 -6.80
CA ALA A 89 -16.03 36.71 -7.78
C ALA A 89 -16.21 38.02 -7.02
N THR A 90 -15.14 38.80 -6.87
CA THR A 90 -15.23 40.18 -6.40
C THR A 90 -15.65 41.06 -7.56
N GLU A 91 -16.93 41.38 -7.64
CA GLU A 91 -17.46 42.41 -8.54
C GLU A 91 -17.22 43.78 -7.90
N SER A 92 -16.40 44.63 -8.53
CA SER A 92 -16.20 46.01 -8.10
C SER A 92 -16.96 46.93 -9.04
N GLY A 93 -18.01 47.58 -8.53
CA GLY A 93 -18.85 48.49 -9.30
C GLY A 93 -18.08 49.71 -9.79
N VAL A 94 -18.17 50.00 -11.10
CA VAL A 94 -17.59 51.21 -11.69
C VAL A 94 -18.42 52.44 -11.30
N ALA A 95 -17.73 53.52 -10.89
CA ALA A 95 -18.35 54.79 -10.56
C ALA A 95 -19.05 55.42 -11.79
N ALA A 96 -20.34 55.74 -11.64
CA ALA A 96 -21.12 56.45 -12.64
C ALA A 96 -20.57 57.87 -12.83
N LYS A 97 -20.24 58.23 -14.07
CA LYS A 97 -19.84 59.59 -14.44
C LYS A 97 -21.09 60.47 -14.57
N PRO A 98 -21.19 61.62 -13.87
CA PRO A 98 -22.30 62.54 -14.07
C PRO A 98 -22.12 63.27 -15.40
N ALA A 99 -23.20 63.39 -16.17
CA ALA A 99 -23.27 64.21 -17.37
C ALA A 99 -23.46 65.69 -16.97
N LEU A 100 -22.69 66.57 -17.62
CA LEU A 100 -22.89 68.02 -17.63
C LEU A 100 -23.86 68.41 -18.75
#